data_AF-A0A381S9T4-F1
#
_entry.id   AF-A0A381S9T4-F1
#
_cell.length_a   1.000
_cell.length_b   1.000
_cell.length_c   1.000
_cell.angle_alpha   90.00
_cell.angle_beta   90.00
_cell.angle_gamma   90.00
#
_symmetry.space_group_name_H-M   'P 1'
#
loop_
_entity.id
_entity.type
_entity.pdbx_description
1 polymer ?
#
loop_
_entity_poly.entity_id
_entity_poly.type
_entity_poly.pdbx_seq_one_letter_code
_entity_poly.pdbx_strand_id
1 'polypeptide(L)'
;MAALAAAEIVAPAVGNCNRTCAYGPFMVFFCPSILHWRFCYMPPKWLLETTQMERPIFQPVGTSVEELDTPALVIDLDVMDKNIQTFQGYFAATVAKARPVVTSHLCPQIARRQLDAGGTVGGIAVTTVGEAEVFASAGFSDILLANQVVTVSKIRRLCALAGQTSIGIAVDNPDNAQQLSSGAVES
;
A
#
# COMPACT_ATOMS: atom_id res chain seq x y z
N MET A 1 -5.66 32.26 14.66
CA MET A 1 -7.03 31.71 14.65
C MET A 1 -7.01 30.34 14.00
N ALA A 2 -7.07 29.28 14.79
CA ALA A 2 -7.61 27.97 14.43
C ALA A 2 -7.66 27.17 15.73
N ALA A 3 -8.84 27.18 16.35
CA ALA A 3 -9.21 26.30 17.44
C ALA A 3 -9.68 24.97 16.84
N LEU A 4 -9.32 23.85 17.47
CA LEU A 4 -10.17 22.66 17.46
C LEU A 4 -9.94 21.89 18.75
N ALA A 5 -11.04 21.79 19.48
CA ALA A 5 -11.16 21.27 20.82
C ALA A 5 -11.14 19.74 20.79
N ALA A 6 -10.27 19.15 21.61
CA ALA A 6 -10.43 17.78 22.08
C ALA A 6 -11.34 17.83 23.31
N ALA A 7 -12.54 17.27 23.18
CA ALA A 7 -13.42 17.04 24.32
C ALA A 7 -12.96 15.76 25.04
N GLU A 8 -12.37 15.94 26.22
CA GLU A 8 -12.27 14.95 27.28
C GLU A 8 -13.67 14.56 27.78
N ILE A 9 -13.89 13.27 28.01
CA ILE A 9 -14.81 12.78 29.04
C ILE A 9 -14.01 11.88 29.98
N VAL A 10 -14.13 12.19 31.27
CA VAL A 10 -13.25 11.82 32.38
C VAL A 10 -13.87 10.70 33.24
N ALA A 11 -13.04 9.69 33.56
CA ALA A 11 -12.94 8.86 34.79
C ALA A 11 -14.12 7.91 35.21
N PRO A 12 -13.98 7.02 36.24
CA PRO A 12 -12.85 6.74 37.15
C PRO A 12 -12.50 5.23 37.39
N ALA A 13 -11.58 5.05 38.34
CA ALA A 13 -10.79 3.90 38.78
C ALA A 13 -11.51 2.62 39.32
N VAL A 14 -10.64 1.71 39.82
CA VAL A 14 -10.87 0.49 40.62
C VAL A 14 -10.89 -0.76 39.74
N GLY A 15 -10.06 -1.77 39.89
CA GLY A 15 -9.34 -2.26 41.06
C GLY A 15 -9.32 -3.78 40.93
N ASN A 16 -8.12 -4.36 40.88
CA ASN A 16 -7.77 -5.73 41.24
C ASN A 16 -8.85 -6.83 41.05
N CYS A 17 -8.78 -7.61 39.97
CA CYS A 17 -9.34 -8.96 39.98
C CYS A 17 -8.47 -9.92 39.18
N ASN A 18 -7.56 -10.56 39.92
CA ASN A 18 -6.97 -11.85 39.61
C ASN A 18 -8.08 -12.81 39.16
N ARG A 19 -8.13 -13.14 37.87
CA ARG A 19 -8.81 -14.34 37.39
C ARG A 19 -8.17 -14.82 36.10
N THR A 20 -7.29 -15.81 36.27
CA THR A 20 -6.85 -16.73 35.23
C THR A 20 -8.07 -17.45 34.65
N CYS A 21 -8.45 -17.12 33.42
CA CYS A 21 -9.29 -17.97 32.59
C CYS A 21 -8.42 -18.52 31.46
N ALA A 22 -7.91 -19.73 31.67
CA ALA A 22 -7.21 -20.51 30.67
C ALA A 22 -8.23 -21.20 29.76
N TYR A 23 -8.33 -20.78 28.50
CA TYR A 23 -8.88 -21.58 27.39
C TYR A 23 -8.17 -21.13 26.09
N GLY A 24 -7.43 -22.05 25.44
CA GLY A 24 -6.81 -21.84 24.12
C GLY A 24 -5.38 -21.28 24.14
N PRO A 25 -4.58 -21.44 23.06
CA PRO A 25 -3.12 -21.53 23.09
C PRO A 25 -2.40 -20.17 23.22
N PHE A 26 -3.04 -19.17 23.83
CA PHE A 26 -2.47 -17.85 24.05
C PHE A 26 -1.95 -17.75 25.48
N MET A 27 -0.67 -18.09 25.66
CA MET A 27 0.04 -17.79 26.90
C MET A 27 0.66 -16.38 26.75
N VAL A 28 -0.02 -15.36 27.28
CA VAL A 28 0.57 -14.02 27.41
C VAL A 28 1.22 -13.93 28.79
N PHE A 29 2.54 -14.10 28.82
CA PHE A 29 3.34 -13.81 30.01
C PHE A 29 3.63 -12.30 30.05
N PHE A 30 3.13 -11.61 31.07
CA PHE A 30 3.46 -10.21 31.33
C PHE A 30 4.75 -10.16 32.16
N CYS A 31 5.89 -9.92 31.51
CA CYS A 31 7.18 -9.68 32.18
C CYS A 31 7.47 -8.17 32.18
N PRO A 32 7.60 -7.48 33.33
CA PRO A 32 7.60 -6.01 33.37
C PRO A 32 8.91 -5.31 32.94
N SER A 33 9.92 -5.99 32.40
CA SER A 33 11.27 -5.43 32.29
C SER A 33 11.94 -5.45 30.90
N ILE A 34 11.25 -5.77 29.82
CA ILE A 34 11.84 -5.77 28.46
C ILE A 34 10.90 -5.10 27.45
N LEU A 35 11.25 -3.86 27.04
CA LEU A 35 10.64 -3.10 25.94
C LEU A 35 11.02 -3.71 24.57
N HIS A 36 10.47 -4.87 24.24
CA HIS A 36 10.62 -5.45 22.91
C HIS A 36 9.30 -6.07 22.45
N TRP A 37 8.47 -5.24 21.81
CA TRP A 37 7.20 -5.67 21.21
C TRP A 37 7.47 -6.36 19.87
N ARG A 38 7.90 -7.62 19.91
CA ARG A 38 8.02 -8.45 18.72
C ARG A 38 6.85 -9.41 18.66
N PHE A 39 5.72 -8.93 18.16
CA PHE A 39 4.62 -9.79 17.71
C PHE A 39 5.04 -10.46 16.39
N CYS A 40 5.87 -11.51 16.49
CA CYS A 40 5.94 -12.51 15.44
C CYS A 40 4.91 -13.59 15.82
N TYR A 41 3.72 -13.51 15.25
CA TYR A 41 2.86 -14.68 15.14
C TYR A 41 3.57 -15.63 14.18
N MET A 42 4.45 -16.48 14.72
CA MET A 42 5.03 -17.58 13.97
C MET A 42 4.02 -18.71 14.10
N PRO A 43 3.22 -19.01 13.05
CA PRO A 43 2.29 -20.12 13.13
C PRO A 43 3.11 -21.38 13.44
N PRO A 44 2.57 -22.30 14.25
CA PRO A 44 3.29 -23.52 14.57
C PRO A 44 3.59 -24.32 13.28
N LYS A 45 4.72 -25.04 13.26
CA LYS A 45 5.26 -25.72 12.05
C LYS A 45 4.21 -26.52 11.26
N TRP A 46 3.25 -27.15 11.95
CA TRP A 46 2.17 -27.94 11.34
C TRP A 46 1.16 -27.12 10.51
N LEU A 47 1.08 -25.80 10.71
CA LEU A 47 0.23 -24.91 9.91
C LEU A 47 0.91 -24.46 8.60
N LEU A 48 2.24 -24.47 8.56
CA LEU A 48 3.04 -24.20 7.36
C LEU A 48 3.17 -25.44 6.47
N GLU A 49 2.98 -26.64 7.02
CA GLU A 49 3.02 -27.92 6.30
C GLU A 49 1.73 -28.22 5.51
N THR A 50 0.62 -27.52 5.78
CA THR A 50 -0.71 -27.88 5.25
C THR A 50 -1.35 -26.83 4.35
N THR A 51 -0.76 -25.65 4.19
CA THR A 51 -1.19 -24.67 3.16
C THR A 51 -0.23 -24.71 1.97
N GLN A 52 -0.24 -25.83 1.24
CA GLN A 52 0.02 -25.68 -0.19
C GLN A 52 -1.12 -24.81 -0.72
N MET A 53 -0.86 -23.53 -1.00
CA MET A 53 -1.75 -22.82 -1.92
C MET A 53 -1.80 -23.67 -3.17
N GLU A 54 -2.96 -24.23 -3.49
CA GLU A 54 -3.15 -24.98 -4.72
C GLU A 54 -2.64 -24.11 -5.85
N ARG A 55 -1.73 -24.68 -6.66
CA ARG A 55 -1.14 -23.92 -7.77
C ARG A 55 -2.28 -23.58 -8.72
N PRO A 56 -2.49 -22.29 -9.05
CA PRO A 56 -3.56 -21.92 -9.95
C PRO A 56 -3.35 -22.66 -11.27
N ILE A 57 -4.38 -23.40 -11.70
CA ILE A 57 -4.37 -24.09 -12.97
C ILE A 57 -4.54 -23.01 -14.04
N PHE A 58 -3.48 -22.76 -14.81
CA PHE A 58 -3.54 -21.84 -15.93
C PHE A 58 -4.45 -22.42 -17.00
N GLN A 59 -5.61 -21.80 -17.18
CA GLN A 59 -6.51 -22.13 -18.28
C GLN A 59 -6.13 -21.31 -19.53
N PRO A 60 -6.30 -21.88 -20.74
CA PRO A 60 -5.97 -21.18 -21.97
C PRO A 60 -6.85 -19.95 -22.17
N VAL A 61 -6.35 -18.98 -22.94
CA VAL A 61 -7.14 -17.81 -23.33
C VAL A 61 -8.34 -18.26 -24.15
N GLY A 62 -9.54 -17.79 -23.79
CA GLY A 62 -10.81 -18.15 -24.44
C GLY A 62 -11.70 -19.09 -23.62
N THR A 63 -11.23 -19.59 -22.48
CA THR A 63 -12.06 -20.36 -21.55
C THR A 63 -13.21 -19.51 -20.99
N SER A 64 -14.39 -20.13 -20.84
CA SER A 64 -15.55 -19.50 -20.20
C SER A 64 -15.25 -19.14 -18.75
N VAL A 65 -15.80 -18.03 -18.26
CA VAL A 65 -15.64 -17.58 -16.87
C VAL A 65 -16.17 -18.62 -15.89
N GLU A 66 -17.21 -19.38 -16.26
CA GLU A 66 -17.82 -20.43 -15.42
C GLU A 66 -16.94 -21.67 -15.26
N GLU A 67 -15.93 -21.84 -16.13
CA GLU A 67 -15.00 -22.97 -16.10
C GLU A 67 -13.74 -22.65 -15.28
N LEU A 68 -13.57 -21.39 -14.85
CA LEU A 68 -12.43 -20.97 -14.04
C LEU A 68 -12.48 -21.58 -12.64
N ASP A 69 -11.34 -22.05 -12.18
CA ASP A 69 -11.19 -22.59 -10.84
C ASP A 69 -11.32 -21.48 -9.78
N THR A 70 -12.13 -21.71 -8.75
CA THR A 70 -12.42 -20.70 -7.71
C THR A 70 -11.59 -20.95 -6.47
N PRO A 71 -10.94 -19.93 -5.86
CA PRO A 71 -11.19 -18.50 -6.07
C PRO A 71 -10.36 -17.88 -7.21
N ALA A 72 -11.04 -17.17 -8.11
CA ALA A 72 -10.41 -16.38 -9.18
C ALA A 72 -10.84 -14.91 -9.12
N LEU A 73 -9.88 -13.99 -9.29
CA LEU A 73 -10.15 -12.57 -9.50
C LEU A 73 -10.38 -12.32 -10.99
N VAL A 74 -11.63 -12.06 -11.37
CA VAL A 74 -12.03 -11.79 -12.75
C VAL A 74 -12.34 -10.31 -12.93
N ILE A 75 -11.88 -9.73 -14.04
CA ILE A 75 -12.11 -8.33 -14.41
C ILE A 75 -12.84 -8.32 -15.75
N ASP A 76 -13.99 -7.64 -15.78
CA ASP A 76 -14.69 -7.32 -17.02
C ASP A 76 -13.96 -6.18 -17.74
N LEU A 77 -13.37 -6.51 -18.90
CA LEU A 77 -12.55 -5.57 -19.67
C LEU A 77 -13.38 -4.43 -20.29
N ASP A 78 -14.60 -4.71 -20.76
CA ASP A 78 -15.46 -3.70 -21.40
C ASP A 78 -15.93 -2.67 -20.37
N VAL A 79 -16.31 -3.15 -19.19
CA VAL A 79 -16.68 -2.28 -18.06
C VAL A 79 -15.47 -1.48 -17.57
N MET A 80 -14.30 -2.12 -17.45
CA MET A 80 -13.07 -1.43 -17.05
C MET A 80 -12.71 -0.31 -18.04
N ASP A 81 -12.67 -0.61 -19.33
CA ASP A 81 -12.28 0.35 -20.36
C ASP A 81 -13.30 1.51 -20.42
N LYS A 82 -14.60 1.23 -20.28
CA LYS A 82 -15.64 2.27 -20.16
C LYS A 82 -15.44 3.16 -18.92
N ASN A 83 -15.11 2.58 -17.78
CA ASN A 83 -14.86 3.32 -16.55
C ASN A 83 -13.63 4.23 -16.67
N ILE A 84 -12.55 3.71 -17.26
CA ILE A 84 -11.33 4.48 -17.54
C ILE A 84 -11.67 5.68 -18.43
N GLN A 85 -12.35 5.45 -19.55
CA GLN A 85 -12.77 6.50 -20.48
C GLN A 85 -13.68 7.54 -19.82
N THR A 86 -14.63 7.11 -18.99
CA THR A 86 -15.55 8.02 -18.31
C THR A 86 -14.81 8.93 -17.33
N PHE A 87 -13.96 8.36 -16.48
CA PHE A 87 -13.21 9.12 -15.49
C PHE A 87 -12.22 10.08 -16.15
N GLN A 88 -11.49 9.61 -17.17
CA GLN A 88 -10.44 10.40 -17.82
C GLN A 88 -10.98 11.40 -18.82
N GLY A 89 -12.07 11.06 -19.51
CA GLY A 89 -12.81 11.97 -20.37
C GLY A 89 -13.31 13.20 -19.62
N TYR A 90 -13.68 13.05 -18.34
CA TYR A 90 -14.03 14.18 -17.49
C TYR A 90 -12.87 15.18 -17.30
N PHE A 91 -11.64 14.68 -17.12
CA PHE A 91 -10.43 15.52 -16.95
C PHE A 91 -9.83 16.00 -18.27
N ALA A 92 -10.27 15.47 -19.42
CA ALA A 92 -9.82 15.93 -20.72
C ALA A 92 -10.21 17.40 -20.96
N ALA A 93 -11.45 17.77 -20.63
CA ALA A 93 -12.00 19.11 -20.84
C ALA A 93 -11.66 20.13 -19.74
N THR A 94 -11.00 19.71 -18.65
CA THR A 94 -10.66 20.58 -17.53
C THR A 94 -9.17 20.89 -17.46
N VAL A 95 -8.83 21.99 -16.78
CA VAL A 95 -7.43 22.37 -16.50
C VAL A 95 -6.80 21.41 -15.50
N ALA A 96 -7.60 20.86 -14.58
CA ALA A 96 -7.17 19.79 -13.68
C ALA A 96 -6.92 18.50 -14.46
N LYS A 97 -5.83 17.82 -14.14
CA LYS A 97 -5.46 16.54 -14.75
C LYS A 97 -5.43 15.45 -13.69
N ALA A 98 -5.84 14.25 -14.07
CA ALA A 98 -5.88 13.12 -13.16
C ALA A 98 -4.47 12.52 -12.96
N ARG A 99 -4.16 12.13 -11.72
CA ARG A 99 -3.05 11.23 -11.41
C ARG A 99 -3.64 9.96 -10.80
N PRO A 100 -3.72 8.85 -11.53
CA PRO A 100 -4.34 7.63 -11.03
C PRO A 100 -3.55 7.04 -9.86
N VAL A 101 -4.26 6.63 -8.81
CA VAL A 101 -3.69 5.88 -7.69
C VAL A 101 -3.73 4.41 -8.04
N VAL A 102 -2.56 3.78 -8.14
CA VAL A 102 -2.43 2.40 -8.64
C VAL A 102 -2.58 1.35 -7.54
N THR A 103 -2.59 1.76 -6.26
CA THR A 103 -2.78 0.84 -5.13
C THR A 103 -4.10 0.07 -5.19
N SER A 104 -5.09 0.55 -5.96
CA SER A 104 -6.34 -0.18 -6.18
C SER A 104 -6.19 -1.48 -7.00
N HIS A 105 -5.24 -1.53 -7.94
CA HIS A 105 -5.12 -2.65 -8.89
C HIS A 105 -3.72 -3.26 -8.96
N LEU A 106 -2.68 -2.52 -8.57
CA LEU A 106 -1.27 -2.96 -8.48
C LEU A 106 -0.74 -3.61 -9.77
N CYS A 107 -1.34 -3.29 -10.91
CA CYS A 107 -1.07 -3.89 -12.21
C CYS A 107 -0.54 -2.82 -13.20
N PRO A 108 0.74 -2.91 -13.61
CA PRO A 108 1.34 -1.97 -14.56
C PRO A 108 0.57 -1.84 -15.89
N GLN A 109 -0.02 -2.93 -16.37
CA GLN A 109 -0.79 -2.94 -17.62
C GLN A 109 -2.06 -2.09 -17.52
N ILE A 110 -2.77 -2.13 -16.39
CA ILE A 110 -3.97 -1.31 -16.16
C ILE A 110 -3.56 0.15 -15.97
N ALA A 111 -2.49 0.42 -15.21
CA ALA A 111 -1.95 1.77 -15.07
C ALA A 111 -1.56 2.37 -16.43
N ARG A 112 -1.00 1.56 -17.35
CA ARG A 112 -0.67 2.04 -18.69
C ARG A 112 -1.91 2.39 -19.51
N ARG A 113 -2.94 1.53 -19.50
CA ARG A 113 -4.25 1.83 -20.12
C ARG A 113 -4.83 3.14 -19.60
N GLN A 114 -4.68 3.40 -18.30
CA GLN A 114 -5.10 4.67 -17.71
C GLN A 114 -4.26 5.86 -18.21
N LEU A 115 -2.96 5.73 -18.38
CA LEU A 115 -2.18 6.84 -18.94
C LEU A 115 -2.54 7.09 -20.42
N ASP A 116 -2.76 6.02 -21.18
CA ASP A 116 -3.01 6.08 -22.62
C ASP A 116 -4.39 6.66 -22.98
N ALA A 117 -5.41 6.50 -22.13
CA ALA A 117 -6.74 7.07 -22.35
C ALA A 117 -6.83 8.59 -22.07
N GLY A 118 -5.74 9.21 -21.62
CA GLY A 118 -5.56 10.67 -21.61
C GLY A 118 -6.18 11.37 -20.39
N GLY A 119 -6.20 12.71 -20.40
CA GLY A 119 -6.68 13.51 -19.26
C GLY A 119 -5.82 13.39 -18.00
N THR A 120 -4.63 12.79 -18.10
CA THR A 120 -3.70 12.60 -16.99
C THR A 120 -2.51 13.55 -17.04
N VAL A 121 -1.78 13.65 -15.93
CA VAL A 121 -0.48 14.35 -15.86
C VAL A 121 0.68 13.54 -16.46
N GLY A 122 0.44 12.31 -16.91
CA GLY A 122 1.50 11.40 -17.39
C GLY A 122 2.24 10.64 -16.29
N GLY A 123 1.76 10.72 -15.04
CA GLY A 123 2.36 10.04 -13.89
C GLY A 123 1.34 9.28 -13.06
N ILE A 124 1.84 8.44 -12.15
CA ILE A 124 1.02 7.59 -11.26
C ILE A 124 1.21 8.00 -9.80
N ALA A 125 0.31 7.56 -8.93
CA ALA A 125 0.43 7.68 -7.48
C ALA A 125 0.44 6.30 -6.81
N VAL A 126 1.42 6.07 -5.93
CA VAL A 126 1.62 4.84 -5.15
C VAL A 126 1.59 5.16 -3.65
N THR A 127 1.35 4.16 -2.82
CA THR A 127 1.30 4.35 -1.35
C THR A 127 2.51 3.78 -0.62
N THR A 128 3.25 2.86 -1.26
CA THR A 128 4.41 2.20 -0.67
C THR A 128 5.64 2.30 -1.57
N VAL A 129 6.83 2.25 -0.96
CA VAL A 129 8.11 2.27 -1.70
C VAL A 129 8.28 1.00 -2.56
N GLY A 130 7.76 -0.15 -2.10
CA GLY A 130 7.80 -1.38 -2.87
C GLY A 130 6.96 -1.30 -4.15
N GLU A 131 5.79 -0.67 -4.09
CA GLU A 131 5.02 -0.34 -5.30
C GLU A 131 5.84 0.54 -6.24
N ALA A 132 6.41 1.63 -5.73
CA ALA A 132 7.20 2.56 -6.54
C ALA A 132 8.33 1.84 -7.32
N GLU A 133 9.05 0.91 -6.68
CA GLU A 133 10.11 0.13 -7.33
C GLU A 133 9.58 -0.77 -8.47
N VAL A 134 8.44 -1.42 -8.26
CA VAL A 134 7.81 -2.29 -9.28
C VAL A 134 7.37 -1.45 -10.48
N PHE A 135 6.71 -0.32 -10.24
CA PHE A 135 6.25 0.55 -11.33
C PHE A 135 7.42 1.26 -12.04
N ALA A 136 8.45 1.68 -11.32
CA ALA A 136 9.67 2.21 -11.94
C ALA A 136 10.34 1.17 -12.85
N SER A 137 10.42 -0.09 -12.39
CA SER A 137 10.95 -1.20 -13.19
C SER A 137 10.08 -1.51 -14.41
N ALA A 138 8.78 -1.23 -14.35
CA ALA A 138 7.86 -1.35 -15.48
C ALA A 138 7.93 -0.16 -16.47
N GLY A 139 8.83 0.80 -16.25
CA GLY A 139 9.11 1.92 -17.17
C GLY A 139 8.31 3.19 -16.88
N PHE A 140 7.72 3.33 -15.70
CA PHE A 140 7.06 4.57 -15.29
C PHE A 140 8.10 5.57 -14.75
N SER A 141 8.13 6.77 -15.33
CA SER A 141 9.14 7.80 -15.00
C SER A 141 8.68 8.84 -13.99
N ASP A 142 7.37 9.04 -13.81
CA ASP A 142 6.78 10.01 -12.89
C ASP A 142 5.88 9.30 -11.87
N ILE A 143 6.37 9.22 -10.63
CA ILE A 143 5.74 8.49 -9.53
C ILE A 143 5.56 9.42 -8.33
N LEU A 144 4.33 9.54 -7.84
CA LEU A 144 4.04 10.26 -6.60
C LEU A 144 3.78 9.26 -5.47
N LEU A 145 4.59 9.30 -4.42
CA LEU A 145 4.31 8.59 -3.18
C LEU A 145 3.34 9.42 -2.33
N ALA A 146 2.07 9.02 -2.33
CA ALA A 146 0.99 9.68 -1.59
C ALA A 146 0.95 9.25 -0.11
N ASN A 147 2.12 9.04 0.50
CA ASN A 147 2.28 8.62 1.88
C ASN A 147 3.65 9.08 2.43
N GLN A 148 3.80 9.11 3.75
CA GLN A 148 5.04 9.51 4.41
C GLN A 148 6.03 8.35 4.55
N VAL A 149 7.33 8.62 4.39
CA VAL A 149 8.41 7.63 4.57
C VAL A 149 9.31 8.05 5.71
N VAL A 150 9.17 7.38 6.85
CA VAL A 150 9.90 7.73 8.08
C VAL A 150 11.08 6.80 8.37
N THR A 151 11.08 5.58 7.83
CA THR A 151 12.12 4.59 8.14
C THR A 151 13.38 4.82 7.30
N VAL A 152 14.54 4.94 7.96
CA VAL A 152 15.86 5.15 7.31
C VAL A 152 16.14 4.18 6.15
N SER A 153 15.79 2.89 6.31
CA SER A 153 15.98 1.90 5.25
C SER A 153 15.11 2.16 4.01
N LYS A 154 13.89 2.65 4.20
CA LYS A 154 12.96 3.02 3.12
C LYS A 154 13.39 4.33 2.46
N ILE A 155 13.89 5.28 3.24
CA ILE A 155 14.46 6.54 2.73
C ILE A 155 15.62 6.23 1.78
N ARG A 156 16.58 5.40 2.19
CA ARG A 156 17.71 5.03 1.32
C ARG A 156 17.27 4.38 0.00
N ARG A 157 16.31 3.43 0.07
CA ARG A 157 15.74 2.78 -1.13
C ARG A 157 15.08 3.80 -2.06
N LEU A 158 14.33 4.72 -1.48
CA LEU A 158 13.68 5.78 -2.21
C LEU A 158 14.68 6.74 -2.86
N CYS A 159 15.76 7.12 -2.17
CA CYS A 159 16.81 7.98 -2.73
C CYS A 159 17.50 7.29 -3.91
N ALA A 160 17.78 5.99 -3.80
CA ALA A 160 18.33 5.20 -4.91
C ALA A 160 17.38 5.15 -6.12
N LEU A 161 16.06 5.10 -5.88
CA LEU A 161 15.04 5.11 -6.94
C LEU A 161 14.89 6.52 -7.57
N ALA A 162 15.05 7.58 -6.78
CA ALA A 162 14.99 8.97 -7.22
C ALA A 162 16.15 9.34 -8.17
N GLY A 163 17.28 8.62 -8.12
CA GLY A 163 18.36 8.77 -9.09
C GLY A 163 18.02 8.26 -10.50
N GLN A 164 16.98 7.44 -10.64
CA GLN A 164 16.57 6.81 -11.91
C GLN A 164 15.24 7.34 -12.44
N THR A 165 14.35 7.78 -11.54
CA THR A 165 12.97 8.18 -11.87
C THR A 165 12.57 9.43 -11.09
N SER A 166 11.64 10.21 -11.62
CA SER A 166 11.09 11.37 -10.92
C SER A 166 10.12 10.89 -9.85
N ILE A 167 10.49 11.11 -8.58
CA ILE A 167 9.69 10.72 -7.43
C ILE A 167 9.27 11.95 -6.64
N GLY A 168 7.96 12.11 -6.45
CA GLY A 168 7.39 13.04 -5.48
C GLY A 168 7.03 12.32 -4.17
N ILE A 169 7.14 12.98 -3.03
CA ILE A 169 6.77 12.43 -1.71
C ILE A 169 5.95 13.47 -0.95
N ALA A 170 4.91 13.00 -0.27
CA ALA A 170 4.19 13.82 0.70
C ALA A 170 4.93 13.82 2.04
N VAL A 171 5.17 15.02 2.58
CA VAL A 171 5.78 15.22 3.91
C VAL A 171 4.88 16.12 4.74
N ASP A 172 4.62 15.73 5.98
CA ASP A 172 3.79 16.45 6.94
C ASP A 172 4.57 16.96 8.17
N ASN A 173 5.78 16.44 8.39
CA ASN A 173 6.63 16.76 9.53
C ASN A 173 8.00 17.31 9.07
N PRO A 174 8.48 18.45 9.60
CA PRO A 174 9.78 19.02 9.26
C PRO A 174 10.96 18.09 9.57
N ASP A 175 10.90 17.30 10.64
CA ASP A 175 11.96 16.35 10.99
C ASP A 175 12.09 15.26 9.92
N ASN A 176 10.96 14.83 9.35
CA ASN A 176 10.96 13.86 8.26
C ASN A 176 11.53 14.47 6.97
N ALA A 177 11.22 15.73 6.68
CA ALA A 177 11.80 16.45 5.54
C ALA A 177 13.34 16.52 5.65
N GLN A 178 13.86 16.79 6.86
CA GLN A 178 15.31 16.80 7.09
C GLN A 178 15.93 15.42 6.90
N GLN A 179 15.30 14.35 7.41
CA GLN A 179 15.78 12.99 7.20
C GLN A 179 15.83 12.60 5.72
N LEU A 180 14.82 12.97 4.94
CA LEU A 180 14.79 12.76 3.49
C LEU A 180 15.90 13.56 2.79
N SER A 181 16.09 14.82 3.18
CA SER A 181 17.15 15.67 2.63
C SER A 181 18.54 15.10 2.91
N SER A 182 18.83 14.69 4.16
CA SER A 182 20.11 14.09 4.52
C SER A 182 20.34 12.79 3.75
N GLY A 183 19.32 11.93 3.66
CA GLY A 183 19.40 10.68 2.89
C GLY A 183 19.68 10.91 1.40
N ALA A 184 19.13 11.97 0.81
CA ALA A 184 19.37 12.30 -0.59
C ALA A 184 20.79 12.83 -0.87
N VAL A 185 21.43 13.49 0.10
CA VAL A 185 22.81 13.99 -0.04
C VAL A 185 23.85 12.88 0.15
N GLU A 186 23.54 11.87 0.97
CA GLU A 186 24.42 10.72 1.21
C GLU A 186 24.43 9.67 0.08
N SER A 187 23.45 9.72 -0.82
CA SER A 187 23.21 8.72 -1.88
C SER A 187 23.92 9.08 -3.18
#